data_AF-A0A920K9Y8-F1
#
_entry.id   AF-A0A920K9Y8-F1
#
_cell.length_a   1.000
_cell.length_b   1.000
_cell.length_c   1.000
_cell.angle_alpha   90.00
_cell.angle_beta   90.00
_cell.angle_gamma   90.00
#
_symmetry.space_group_name_H-M   'P 1'
#
loop_
_entity.id
_entity.type
_entity.pdbx_description
1 polymer ?
#
loop_
_entity_poly.entity_id
_entity_poly.type
_entity_poly.pdbx_seq_one_letter_code
_entity_poly.pdbx_strand_id
1 'polypeptide(L)'
;MFAGFLLQGISGWYMAQFSINLTMFDVLWTTWVQGLGVGLIWVPLTIVTFSQLDQKDTAEGSSIFHLVRNFGSSVFISVSIAIMIRTGGMNYAHLSQSISPLNEALNFQYSLFSIWSLDGAERLAALSGEVGRQAVMIGYINAFYAFCMTAFAICPFLFLAKVRR
;
A
#
# COMPACT_ATOMS: atom_id res chain seq x y z
N MET A 1 7.40 16.84 11.48
CA MET A 1 6.34 16.62 10.46
C MET A 1 6.92 16.34 9.08
N PHE A 2 7.56 17.29 8.40
CA PHE A 2 8.05 17.10 7.02
C PHE A 2 8.95 15.87 6.85
N ALA A 3 10.01 15.75 7.65
CA ALA A 3 10.87 14.56 7.65
C ALA A 3 10.09 13.27 7.91
N GLY A 4 9.07 13.31 8.78
CA GLY A 4 8.23 12.16 9.05
C GLY A 4 7.40 11.73 7.85
N PHE A 5 6.74 12.66 7.14
CA PHE A 5 6.01 12.35 5.90
C PHE A 5 6.93 11.92 4.76
N LEU A 6 8.15 12.46 4.67
CA LEU A 6 9.17 11.95 3.76
C LEU A 6 9.53 10.49 4.04
N LEU A 7 9.77 10.13 5.31
CA LEU A 7 10.04 8.74 5.69
C LEU A 7 8.85 7.81 5.36
N GLN A 8 7.61 8.29 5.53
CA GLN A 8 6.42 7.55 5.11
C GLN A 8 6.42 7.30 3.59
N GLY A 9 6.67 8.34 2.79
CA GLY A 9 6.75 8.22 1.34
C GLY A 9 7.88 7.30 0.89
N ILE A 10 9.06 7.40 1.49
CA ILE A 10 10.21 6.53 1.20
C ILE A 10 9.89 5.08 1.55
N SER A 11 9.31 4.81 2.73
CA SER A 11 8.86 3.47 3.13
C SER A 11 7.85 2.92 2.13
N GLY A 12 6.84 3.72 1.76
CA GLY A 12 5.84 3.34 0.76
C GLY A 12 6.43 3.05 -0.61
N TRP A 13 7.44 3.81 -1.04
CA TRP A 13 8.15 3.56 -2.29
C TRP A 13 8.88 2.20 -2.26
N TYR A 14 9.58 1.88 -1.18
CA TYR A 14 10.24 0.57 -1.02
C TYR A 14 9.22 -0.58 -1.03
N MET A 15 8.09 -0.42 -0.34
CA MET A 15 7.01 -1.41 -0.35
C MET A 15 6.40 -1.59 -1.75
N ALA A 16 6.32 -0.52 -2.55
CA ALA A 16 5.88 -0.59 -3.93
C ALA A 16 6.88 -1.31 -4.88
N GLN A 17 8.11 -1.57 -4.42
CA GLN A 17 9.08 -2.41 -5.13
C GLN A 17 9.08 -3.87 -4.65
N PHE A 18 8.17 -4.24 -3.74
CA PHE A 18 8.08 -5.63 -3.31
C PHE A 18 7.75 -6.55 -4.49
N SER A 19 8.26 -7.77 -4.39
CA SER A 19 7.95 -8.84 -5.32
C SER A 19 7.30 -9.99 -4.58
N ILE A 20 6.85 -10.97 -5.35
CA ILE A 20 6.22 -12.17 -4.80
C ILE A 20 7.17 -13.03 -3.94
N ASN A 21 8.47 -12.76 -4.00
CA ASN A 21 9.52 -13.43 -3.23
C ASN A 21 10.03 -12.56 -2.06
N LEU A 22 9.21 -11.64 -1.55
CA LEU A 22 9.57 -10.77 -0.44
C LEU A 22 9.97 -11.58 0.81
N THR A 23 10.95 -11.06 1.53
CA THR A 23 11.46 -11.67 2.76
C THR A 23 10.88 -10.98 4.00
N MET A 24 11.02 -11.63 5.15
CA MET A 24 10.64 -11.01 6.43
C MET A 24 11.44 -9.72 6.68
N PHE A 25 12.71 -9.68 6.28
CA PHE A 25 13.54 -8.49 6.45
C PHE A 25 13.02 -7.29 5.67
N ASP A 26 12.54 -7.50 4.44
CA ASP A 26 11.96 -6.44 3.60
C ASP A 26 10.79 -5.75 4.32
N VAL A 27 9.88 -6.54 4.89
CA VAL A 27 8.72 -6.05 5.64
C VAL A 27 9.13 -5.37 6.94
N LEU A 28 10.06 -5.96 7.68
CA LEU A 28 10.54 -5.41 8.95
C LEU A 28 11.20 -4.05 8.75
N TRP A 29 12.08 -3.93 7.76
CA TRP A 29 12.79 -2.68 7.47
C TRP A 29 11.84 -1.57 7.06
N THR A 30 10.91 -1.84 6.12
CA THR A 30 9.95 -0.82 5.69
C THR A 30 9.04 -0.39 6.83
N THR A 31 8.57 -1.33 7.65
CA THR A 31 7.71 -1.05 8.81
C THR A 31 8.45 -0.25 9.89
N TRP A 32 9.72 -0.55 10.11
CA TRP A 32 10.55 0.19 11.05
C TRP A 32 10.73 1.66 10.64
N VAL A 33 11.05 1.91 9.36
CA VAL A 33 11.10 3.27 8.78
C VAL A 33 9.74 3.97 8.91
N GLN A 34 8.65 3.24 8.69
CA GLN A 34 7.29 3.73 8.85
C GLN A 34 7.01 4.17 10.30
N GLY A 35 7.41 3.37 11.28
CA GLY A 35 7.28 3.67 12.71
C GLY A 35 8.03 4.95 13.11
N LEU A 36 9.26 5.13 12.61
CA LEU A 36 10.02 6.37 12.79
C LEU A 36 9.28 7.57 12.17
N GLY A 37 8.74 7.40 10.96
CA GLY A 37 7.94 8.41 10.29
C GLY A 37 6.73 8.85 11.12
N VAL A 38 5.98 7.89 11.69
CA VAL A 38 4.83 8.17 12.57
C VAL A 38 5.27 8.96 13.81
N GLY A 39 6.34 8.53 14.47
CA GLY A 39 6.87 9.21 15.66
C GLY A 39 7.22 10.69 15.39
N LEU A 40 7.84 10.98 14.25
CA LEU A 40 8.21 12.34 13.83
C LEU A 40 7.03 13.20 13.34
N ILE A 41 5.88 12.58 13.05
CA ILE A 41 4.64 13.28 12.68
C ILE A 41 3.83 13.60 13.93
N TRP A 42 3.65 12.63 14.81
CA TRP A 42 2.62 12.69 15.86
C TRP A 42 2.83 13.83 16.85
N VAL A 43 4.04 13.96 17.41
CA VAL A 43 4.36 14.97 18.42
C VAL A 43 4.14 16.41 17.92
N PRO A 44 4.75 16.85 16.80
CA PRO A 44 4.50 18.20 16.30
C PRO A 44 3.08 18.41 15.78
N LEU A 45 2.41 17.38 15.24
CA LEU A 45 1.02 17.50 14.79
C LEU A 45 0.09 17.86 15.95
N THR A 46 0.22 17.19 17.10
CA THR A 46 -0.61 17.50 18.27
C THR A 46 -0.31 18.89 18.83
N ILE A 47 0.97 19.27 18.90
CA ILE A 47 1.37 20.63 19.33
C ILE A 47 0.73 21.69 18.44
N VAL A 48 0.84 21.56 17.11
CA VAL A 48 0.26 22.53 16.16
C VAL A 48 -1.26 22.59 16.31
N THR A 49 -1.91 21.43 16.38
CA THR A 49 -3.38 21.31 16.45
C THR A 49 -3.95 22.00 17.70
N PHE A 50 -3.30 21.85 18.85
CA PHE A 50 -3.79 22.38 20.12
C PHE A 50 -3.15 23.72 20.52
N SER A 51 -2.22 24.27 19.74
CA SER A 51 -1.47 25.48 20.09
C SER A 51 -2.33 26.74 20.30
N GLN A 52 -3.53 26.80 19.71
CA GLN A 52 -4.43 27.96 19.78
C GLN A 52 -5.71 27.67 20.59
N LEU A 53 -5.79 26.51 21.24
CA LEU A 53 -6.97 26.09 21.97
C LEU A 53 -6.83 26.44 23.45
N ASP A 54 -7.85 27.07 24.03
CA ASP A 54 -7.89 27.34 25.47
C ASP A 54 -7.85 26.02 26.25
N GLN A 55 -7.18 26.01 27.41
CA GLN A 55 -7.01 24.79 28.20
C GLN A 55 -8.33 24.11 28.61
N LYS A 56 -9.40 24.90 28.78
CA LYS A 56 -10.77 24.43 29.06
C LYS A 56 -11.38 23.63 27.90
N ASP A 57 -10.97 23.91 26.67
CA ASP A 57 -11.55 23.32 25.45
C ASP A 57 -10.72 22.13 24.94
N THR A 58 -9.53 21.88 25.51
CA THR A 58 -8.61 20.80 25.12
C THR A 58 -9.25 19.40 25.13
N ALA A 59 -10.14 19.12 26.10
CA ALA A 59 -10.81 17.83 26.17
C ALA A 59 -11.76 17.58 24.98
N GLU A 60 -12.53 18.60 24.61
CA GLU A 60 -13.44 18.54 23.47
C GLU A 60 -12.66 18.55 22.15
N GLY A 61 -11.64 19.41 22.03
CA GLY A 61 -10.76 19.46 20.86
C GLY A 61 -10.04 18.13 20.61
N SER A 62 -9.57 17.45 21.66
CA SER A 62 -8.96 16.12 21.56
C SER A 62 -9.93 15.08 21.00
N SER A 63 -11.20 15.12 21.45
CA SER A 63 -12.25 14.23 20.97
C SER A 63 -12.51 14.43 19.48
N ILE A 64 -12.60 15.69 19.02
CA ILE A 64 -12.76 16.03 17.60
C ILE A 64 -11.52 15.60 16.78
N PHE A 65 -10.32 15.87 17.28
CA PHE A 65 -9.07 15.47 16.63
C PHE A 65 -9.02 13.96 16.39
N HIS A 66 -9.34 13.15 17.40
CA HIS A 66 -9.38 11.71 17.27
C HIS A 66 -10.50 11.23 16.34
N LEU A 67 -11.67 11.87 16.35
CA LEU A 67 -12.77 11.57 15.44
C LEU A 67 -12.36 11.79 13.98
N VAL A 68 -11.85 12.99 13.65
CA VAL A 68 -11.39 13.34 12.29
C VAL A 68 -10.27 12.41 11.83
N ARG A 69 -9.32 12.10 12.72
CA ARG A 69 -8.23 11.16 12.41
C ARG A 69 -8.77 9.77 12.10
N ASN A 70 -9.62 9.22 12.94
CA ASN A 70 -10.16 7.87 12.75
C ASN A 70 -11.05 7.79 11.51
N PHE A 71 -11.82 8.84 11.22
CA PHE A 71 -12.59 8.96 9.99
C PHE A 71 -11.66 8.98 8.77
N GLY A 72 -10.66 9.86 8.75
CA GLY A 72 -9.69 9.98 7.64
C GLY A 72 -8.93 8.67 7.40
N SER A 73 -8.45 8.02 8.46
CA SER A 73 -7.81 6.70 8.38
C SER A 73 -8.74 5.65 7.79
N SER A 74 -10.01 5.63 8.20
CA SER A 74 -10.98 4.65 7.70
C SER A 74 -11.24 4.84 6.20
N VAL A 75 -11.42 6.09 5.75
CA VAL A 75 -11.57 6.43 4.34
C VAL A 75 -10.34 5.99 3.54
N PHE A 76 -9.14 6.31 4.03
CA PHE A 76 -7.90 5.96 3.35
C PHE A 76 -7.70 4.44 3.24
N ILE A 77 -7.99 3.70 4.32
CA ILE A 77 -7.95 2.23 4.33
C ILE A 77 -8.94 1.66 3.31
N SER A 78 -10.19 2.14 3.30
CA SER A 78 -11.21 1.69 2.34
C SER A 78 -10.79 1.94 0.89
N VAL A 79 -10.23 3.11 0.58
CA VAL A 79 -9.72 3.43 -0.76
C VAL A 79 -8.54 2.51 -1.12
N SER A 80 -7.61 2.28 -0.20
CA SER A 80 -6.45 1.41 -0.42
C SER A 80 -6.87 -0.03 -0.72
N ILE A 81 -7.83 -0.56 0.04
CA ILE A 81 -8.42 -1.89 -0.19
C ILE A 81 -9.13 -1.92 -1.54
N ALA A 82 -9.90 -0.88 -1.90
CA ALA A 82 -10.58 -0.82 -3.18
C ALA A 82 -9.59 -0.81 -4.36
N ILE A 83 -8.48 -0.07 -4.25
CA ILE A 83 -7.39 -0.07 -5.24
C ILE A 83 -6.79 -1.47 -5.37
N MET A 84 -6.46 -2.10 -4.24
CA MET A 84 -5.88 -3.45 -4.22
C MET A 84 -6.80 -4.47 -4.90
N ILE A 85 -8.07 -4.52 -4.51
CA ILE A 85 -9.05 -5.47 -5.06
C ILE A 85 -9.28 -5.21 -6.54
N ARG A 86 -9.53 -3.95 -6.93
CA ARG A 86 -9.85 -3.60 -8.31
C ARG A 86 -8.68 -3.88 -9.25
N THR A 87 -7.49 -3.41 -8.89
CA THR A 87 -6.31 -3.60 -9.74
C THR A 87 -5.82 -5.04 -9.72
N GLY A 88 -5.95 -5.76 -8.60
CA GLY A 88 -5.70 -7.21 -8.55
C GLY A 88 -6.64 -7.98 -9.49
N GLY A 89 -7.94 -7.69 -9.45
CA GLY A 89 -8.91 -8.32 -10.37
C GLY A 89 -8.63 -8.02 -11.84
N MET A 90 -8.28 -6.78 -12.18
CA MET A 90 -7.88 -6.40 -13.54
C MET A 90 -6.65 -7.17 -14.02
N ASN A 91 -5.63 -7.29 -13.17
CA ASN A 91 -4.40 -8.01 -13.53
C ASN A 91 -4.63 -9.53 -13.58
N TYR A 92 -5.51 -10.09 -12.74
CA TYR A 92 -5.91 -11.49 -12.86
C TYR A 92 -6.56 -11.77 -14.22
N ALA A 93 -7.47 -10.89 -14.66
CA ALA A 93 -8.09 -11.02 -15.98
C ALA A 93 -7.05 -10.91 -17.11
N HIS A 94 -6.11 -9.98 -17.02
CA HIS A 94 -5.06 -9.82 -18.03
C HIS A 94 -4.08 -11.01 -18.06
N LEU A 95 -3.64 -11.50 -16.91
CA LEU A 95 -2.70 -12.63 -16.82
C LEU A 95 -3.37 -13.94 -17.24
N SER A 96 -4.64 -14.15 -16.88
CA SER A 96 -5.37 -15.37 -17.25
C SER A 96 -5.69 -15.46 -18.74
N GLN A 97 -5.81 -14.34 -19.46
CA GLN A 97 -5.93 -14.34 -20.93
C GLN A 97 -4.74 -14.99 -21.63
N SER A 98 -3.55 -14.95 -21.02
CA SER A 98 -2.34 -15.59 -21.57
C SER A 98 -2.34 -17.11 -21.38
N ILE A 99 -3.23 -17.65 -20.53
CA ILE A 99 -3.41 -19.08 -20.29
C ILE A 99 -4.42 -19.60 -21.31
N SER A 100 -3.92 -19.81 -22.51
CA SER A 100 -4.69 -20.37 -23.62
C SER A 100 -3.90 -21.49 -24.28
N PRO A 101 -4.56 -22.60 -24.68
CA PRO A 101 -3.93 -23.63 -25.51
C PRO A 101 -3.38 -23.10 -26.85
N LEU A 102 -3.86 -21.94 -27.28
CA LEU A 102 -3.42 -21.25 -28.50
C LEU A 102 -2.16 -20.40 -28.30
N ASN A 103 -1.67 -20.27 -27.07
CA ASN A 103 -0.45 -19.54 -26.79
C ASN A 103 0.78 -20.43 -27.07
N GLU A 104 1.48 -20.18 -28.17
CA GLU A 104 2.66 -20.94 -28.59
C GLU A 104 3.78 -20.97 -27.54
N ALA A 105 3.89 -19.93 -26.68
CA ALA A 105 4.86 -19.92 -25.59
C ALA A 105 4.58 -21.00 -24.54
N LEU A 106 3.31 -21.28 -24.25
CA LEU A 106 2.90 -22.35 -23.33
C LEU A 106 3.04 -23.73 -23.99
N ASN A 107 2.83 -23.83 -25.31
CA ASN A 107 3.10 -25.06 -26.06
C ASN A 107 4.61 -25.38 -26.15
N PHE A 108 5.48 -24.36 -26.22
CA PHE A 108 6.93 -24.57 -26.16
C PHE A 108 7.37 -25.00 -24.75
N GLN A 109 6.81 -24.39 -23.70
CA GLN A 109 7.06 -24.78 -22.30
C GLN A 109 6.49 -26.15 -21.93
N TYR A 110 5.42 -26.62 -22.59
CA TYR A 110 4.90 -27.99 -22.47
C TYR A 110 6.01 -29.04 -22.69
N SER A 111 6.92 -28.76 -23.63
CA SER A 111 8.04 -29.66 -23.96
C SER A 111 9.22 -29.61 -22.97
N LEU A 112 9.33 -28.55 -22.16
CA LEU A 112 10.49 -28.29 -21.29
C LEU A 112 10.17 -28.40 -19.79
N PHE A 113 8.94 -28.11 -19.35
CA PHE A 113 8.57 -28.11 -17.94
C PHE A 113 7.19 -28.77 -17.74
N SER A 114 7.21 -30.03 -17.29
CA SER A 114 6.02 -30.83 -16.97
C SER A 114 5.22 -30.35 -15.75
N ILE A 115 5.39 -29.11 -15.29
CA ILE A 115 4.60 -28.53 -14.19
C ILE A 115 3.59 -27.51 -14.73
N TRP A 116 3.90 -26.87 -15.87
CA TRP A 116 3.09 -25.81 -16.47
C TRP A 116 2.19 -26.27 -17.63
N SER A 117 2.01 -27.58 -17.84
CA SER A 117 1.13 -28.04 -18.91
C SER A 117 -0.33 -27.79 -18.58
N LEU A 118 -1.10 -27.52 -19.63
CA LEU A 118 -2.55 -27.32 -19.57
C LEU A 118 -3.33 -28.65 -19.47
N ASP A 119 -2.65 -29.80 -19.53
CA ASP A 119 -3.28 -31.11 -19.40
C ASP A 119 -3.53 -31.48 -17.94
N GLY A 120 -4.81 -31.66 -17.59
CA GLY A 120 -5.28 -32.09 -16.28
C GLY A 120 -5.81 -30.95 -15.42
N ALA A 121 -7.02 -31.15 -14.88
CA ALA A 121 -7.73 -30.16 -14.07
C ALA A 121 -6.93 -29.66 -12.86
N GLU A 122 -6.14 -30.54 -12.23
CA GLU A 122 -5.31 -30.20 -11.06
C GLU A 122 -4.20 -29.19 -11.41
N ARG A 123 -3.58 -29.33 -12.58
CA ARG A 123 -2.46 -28.49 -13.01
C ARG A 123 -2.93 -27.13 -13.52
N LEU A 124 -4.07 -27.09 -14.19
CA LEU A 124 -4.78 -25.86 -14.50
C LEU A 124 -5.19 -25.11 -13.22
N ALA A 125 -5.64 -25.81 -12.19
CA ALA A 125 -5.95 -25.21 -10.90
C ALA A 125 -4.70 -24.62 -10.22
N ALA A 126 -3.57 -25.33 -10.24
CA ALA A 126 -2.30 -24.83 -9.71
C ALA A 126 -1.81 -23.56 -10.44
N LEU A 127 -1.86 -23.56 -11.77
CA LEU A 127 -1.50 -22.40 -12.60
C LEU A 127 -2.43 -21.21 -12.34
N SER A 128 -3.75 -21.45 -12.30
CA SER A 128 -4.73 -20.42 -11.93
C SER A 128 -4.48 -19.85 -10.53
N GLY A 129 -4.08 -20.71 -9.58
CA GLY A 129 -3.68 -20.31 -8.24
C GLY A 129 -2.47 -19.36 -8.24
N GLU A 130 -1.43 -19.66 -9.00
CA GLU A 130 -0.26 -18.77 -9.11
C GLU A 130 -0.60 -17.43 -9.78
N VAL A 131 -1.45 -17.44 -10.82
CA VAL A 131 -1.96 -16.21 -11.44
C VAL A 131 -2.70 -15.36 -10.43
N GLY A 132 -3.54 -15.98 -9.59
CA GLY A 132 -4.21 -15.34 -8.47
C GLY A 132 -3.21 -14.68 -7.53
N ARG A 133 -2.16 -15.41 -7.15
CA ARG A 133 -1.12 -14.94 -6.24
C ARG A 133 -0.37 -13.72 -6.81
N GLN A 134 0.03 -13.78 -8.08
CA GLN A 134 0.72 -12.69 -8.80
C GLN A 134 -0.19 -11.47 -8.96
N ALA A 135 -1.46 -11.68 -9.32
CA ALA A 135 -2.43 -10.61 -9.49
C ALA A 135 -2.70 -9.86 -8.18
N VAL A 136 -2.86 -10.58 -7.06
CA VAL A 136 -3.01 -9.97 -5.73
C VAL A 136 -1.75 -9.19 -5.35
N MET A 137 -0.55 -9.69 -5.66
CA MET A 137 0.70 -8.97 -5.41
C MET A 137 0.75 -7.63 -6.16
N ILE A 138 0.35 -7.60 -7.43
CA ILE A 138 0.23 -6.36 -8.21
C ILE A 138 -0.78 -5.41 -7.55
N GLY A 139 -1.89 -5.95 -7.04
CA GLY A 139 -2.87 -5.20 -6.26
C GLY A 139 -2.26 -4.49 -5.04
N TYR A 140 -1.46 -5.22 -4.24
CA TYR A 140 -0.74 -4.64 -3.11
C TYR A 140 0.25 -3.55 -3.54
N ILE A 141 1.04 -3.80 -4.58
CA ILE A 141 2.00 -2.84 -5.12
C ILE A 141 1.31 -1.52 -5.52
N ASN A 142 0.16 -1.60 -6.21
CA ASN A 142 -0.61 -0.41 -6.59
C ASN A 142 -1.14 0.36 -5.38
N ALA A 143 -1.56 -0.33 -4.32
CA ALA A 143 -1.96 0.31 -3.07
C ALA A 143 -0.76 0.99 -2.37
N PHE A 144 0.43 0.39 -2.40
CA PHE A 144 1.65 1.01 -1.86
C PHE A 144 2.08 2.24 -2.65
N TYR A 145 1.95 2.23 -3.97
CA TYR A 145 2.13 3.44 -4.78
C TYR A 145 1.14 4.55 -4.38
N ALA A 146 -0.14 4.23 -4.19
CA ALA A 146 -1.13 5.21 -3.73
C ALA A 146 -0.79 5.79 -2.35
N PHE A 147 -0.34 4.96 -1.42
CA PHE A 147 0.15 5.38 -0.12
C PHE A 147 1.37 6.30 -0.22
N CYS A 148 2.39 5.90 -0.99
CA CYS A 148 3.59 6.67 -1.26
C CYS A 148 3.27 8.06 -1.83
N MET A 149 2.43 8.11 -2.87
CA MET A 149 2.00 9.37 -3.49
C MET A 149 1.25 10.26 -2.50
N THR A 150 0.38 9.69 -1.67
CA THR A 150 -0.37 10.45 -0.65
C THR A 150 0.56 11.07 0.39
N ALA A 151 1.57 10.31 0.87
CA ALA A 151 2.55 10.81 1.82
C ALA A 151 3.38 11.97 1.25
N PHE A 152 3.86 11.84 0.00
CA PHE A 152 4.60 12.90 -0.66
C PHE A 152 3.73 14.10 -1.02
N ALA A 153 2.47 13.90 -1.41
CA ALA A 153 1.54 14.98 -1.71
C ALA A 153 1.29 15.90 -0.51
N ILE A 154 1.35 15.38 0.73
CA ILE A 154 1.19 16.19 1.95
C ILE A 154 2.40 17.10 2.20
N CYS A 155 3.61 16.68 1.83
CA CYS A 155 4.85 17.39 2.10
C CYS A 155 4.85 18.89 1.74
N PRO A 156 4.41 19.34 0.55
CA PRO A 156 4.33 20.76 0.23
C PRO A 156 3.34 21.54 1.11
N PHE A 157 2.22 20.94 1.50
CA PHE A 157 1.21 21.61 2.34
C PHE A 157 1.70 21.87 3.77
N LEU A 158 2.70 21.10 4.25
CA LEU A 158 3.29 21.32 5.57
C LEU A 158 3.98 22.68 5.69
N PHE A 159 4.46 23.26 4.60
CA PHE A 159 5.04 24.60 4.62
C PHE A 159 3.99 25.72 4.77
N LEU A 160 2.71 25.41 4.55
CA LEU A 160 1.60 26.34 4.79
C LEU A 160 1.16 26.35 6.27
N ALA A 161 1.47 25.29 7.02
CA ALA A 161 1.16 25.19 8.44
C ALA A 161 2.04 26.14 9.26
N LYS A 162 1.54 27.36 9.49
CA LYS A 162 2.20 28.35 10.33
C LYS A 162 1.77 28.18 11.79
N VAL A 163 2.73 27.85 12.65
CA VAL A 163 2.56 28.02 14.10
C VAL A 163 2.70 29.51 14.37
N ARG A 164 1.59 30.18 14.72
CA ARG A 164 1.66 31.55 15.26
C ARG A 164 2.34 31.44 16.62
N ARG A 165 3.54 32.01 16.73
CA ARG A 165 4.30 32.12 17.98
C ARG A 165 3.56 32.98 18.98
#